data_AF-A0A952S451-F1
#
_entry.id   AF-A0A952S451-F1
#
_cell.length_a   1.000
_cell.length_b   1.000
_cell.length_c   1.000
_cell.angle_alpha   90.00
_cell.angle_beta   90.00
_cell.angle_gamma   90.00
#
_symmetry.space_group_name_H-M   'P 1'
#
loop_
_entity.id
_entity.type
_entity.pdbx_description
1 polymer ?
#
loop_
_entity_poly.entity_id
_entity_poly.type
_entity_poly.pdbx_seq_one_letter_code
_entity_poly.pdbx_strand_id
1 'polypeptide(L)'
;MATVLSKIKRAVRKGDYQIGEHCLYELANDELTISEVISAILDAAEFDKLTDDGSHIRYRIYGSTATNREIVVIVFFSDGTLFLKTVYEPKF
;
A
#
# COMPACT_ATOMS: atom_id res chain seq x y z
N MET A 1 -13.93 13.46 11.08
CA MET A 1 -14.02 12.69 9.82
C MET A 1 -12.79 11.79 9.72
N ALA A 2 -12.93 10.51 9.37
CA ALA A 2 -11.78 9.62 9.16
C ALA A 2 -11.06 9.97 7.84
N THR A 3 -9.74 10.12 7.86
CA THR A 3 -8.95 10.38 6.65
C THR A 3 -8.92 9.15 5.74
N VAL A 4 -8.57 9.31 4.46
CA VAL A 4 -8.38 8.16 3.56
C VAL A 4 -7.32 7.21 4.10
N LEU A 5 -6.21 7.73 4.60
CA LEU A 5 -5.18 6.93 5.25
C LEU A 5 -5.73 6.11 6.42
N SER A 6 -6.60 6.69 7.26
CA SER A 6 -7.27 5.93 8.33
C SER A 6 -8.16 4.81 7.78
N LYS A 7 -8.82 5.00 6.64
CA LYS A 7 -9.62 3.95 5.97
C LYS A 7 -8.74 2.82 5.45
N ILE A 8 -7.61 3.16 4.81
CA ILE A 8 -6.61 2.20 4.32
C ILE A 8 -6.08 1.35 5.48
N LYS A 9 -5.59 2.01 6.55
CA LYS A 9 -5.11 1.31 7.75
C LYS A 9 -6.18 0.42 8.37
N ARG A 10 -7.45 0.86 8.39
CA ARG A 10 -8.56 0.03 8.89
C ARG A 10 -8.78 -1.22 8.04
N ALA A 11 -8.75 -1.10 6.72
CA ALA A 11 -8.90 -2.25 5.81
C ALA A 11 -7.76 -3.26 6.02
N VAL A 12 -6.51 -2.78 6.09
CA VAL A 12 -5.34 -3.63 6.39
C VAL A 12 -5.47 -4.36 7.72
N ARG A 13 -5.84 -3.65 8.81
CA ARG A 13 -6.04 -4.28 10.14
C ARG A 13 -7.12 -5.35 10.16
N LYS A 14 -8.14 -5.23 9.31
CA LYS A 14 -9.24 -6.19 9.23
C LYS A 14 -8.97 -7.35 8.29
N GLY A 15 -7.89 -7.29 7.50
CA GLY A 15 -7.67 -8.24 6.40
C GLY A 15 -8.58 -7.98 5.19
N ASP A 16 -9.24 -6.80 5.13
CA ASP A 16 -10.17 -6.42 4.06
C ASP A 16 -9.40 -5.89 2.82
N TYR A 17 -8.41 -6.64 2.36
CA TYR A 17 -7.59 -6.26 1.22
C TYR A 17 -7.28 -7.44 0.30
N GLN A 18 -6.98 -7.12 -0.96
CA GLN A 18 -6.48 -8.06 -1.97
C GLN A 18 -5.11 -7.61 -2.46
N ILE A 19 -4.27 -8.57 -2.83
CA ILE A 19 -2.94 -8.31 -3.38
C ILE A 19 -3.02 -8.55 -4.88
N GLY A 20 -2.69 -7.52 -5.67
CA GLY A 20 -2.61 -7.65 -7.12
C GLY A 20 -1.43 -8.52 -7.54
N GLU A 21 -1.54 -9.17 -8.69
CA GLU A 21 -0.49 -10.04 -9.25
C GLU A 21 0.85 -9.31 -9.39
N HIS A 22 0.83 -8.08 -9.90
CA HIS A 22 2.03 -7.25 -10.02
C HIS A 22 2.67 -6.95 -8.65
N CYS A 23 1.87 -6.71 -7.61
CA CYS A 23 2.38 -6.54 -6.25
C CYS A 23 3.07 -7.83 -5.74
N LEU A 24 2.52 -9.01 -6.04
CA LEU A 24 3.16 -10.29 -5.67
C LEU A 24 4.51 -10.47 -6.38
N TYR A 25 4.59 -10.06 -7.65
CA TYR A 25 5.83 -10.12 -8.42
C TYR A 25 6.91 -9.19 -7.83
N GLU A 26 6.57 -7.95 -7.50
CA GLU A 26 7.54 -7.01 -6.87
C GLU A 26 7.99 -7.49 -5.49
N LEU A 27 7.07 -8.00 -4.66
CA LEU A 27 7.42 -8.60 -3.36
C LEU A 27 8.50 -9.69 -3.50
N ALA A 28 8.34 -10.57 -4.49
CA ALA A 28 9.29 -11.65 -4.74
C ALA A 28 10.65 -11.15 -5.25
N ASN A 29 10.66 -10.14 -6.12
CA ASN A 29 11.90 -9.59 -6.68
C ASN A 29 12.67 -8.71 -5.69
N ASP A 30 11.96 -7.92 -4.89
CA ASP A 30 12.57 -6.97 -3.94
C ASP A 30 12.86 -7.62 -2.57
N GLU A 31 12.70 -8.94 -2.45
CA GLU A 31 12.87 -9.69 -1.19
C GLU A 31 12.06 -9.07 -0.04
N LEU A 32 10.80 -8.71 -0.33
CA LEU A 32 9.86 -8.13 0.62
C LEU A 32 8.78 -9.15 0.97
N THR A 33 8.44 -9.22 2.25
CA THR A 33 7.32 -10.02 2.73
C THR A 33 6.03 -9.18 2.76
N ILE A 34 4.89 -9.86 2.63
CA ILE A 34 3.59 -9.19 2.81
C ILE A 34 3.45 -8.58 4.22
N SER A 35 4.06 -9.20 5.24
CA SER A 35 4.05 -8.69 6.61
C SER A 35 4.78 -7.35 6.71
N GLU A 36 5.90 -7.18 6.00
CA GLU A 36 6.63 -5.92 5.96
C GLU A 36 5.82 -4.82 5.27
N VAL A 37 5.13 -5.14 4.16
CA VAL A 37 4.23 -4.20 3.49
C VAL A 37 3.06 -3.80 4.38
N ILE A 38 2.45 -4.75 5.08
CA ILE A 38 1.38 -4.47 6.04
C ILE A 38 1.88 -3.54 7.14
N SER A 39 3.04 -3.84 7.76
CA SER A 39 3.63 -3.00 8.81
C SER A 39 3.85 -1.58 8.30
N ALA A 40 4.46 -1.45 7.12
CA ALA A 40 4.73 -0.15 6.52
C ALA A 40 3.46 0.68 6.31
N ILE A 41 2.36 0.06 5.84
CA ILE A 41 1.08 0.77 5.69
C ILE A 41 0.48 1.17 7.03
N LEU A 42 0.60 0.31 8.05
CA LEU A 42 0.07 0.59 9.38
C LEU A 42 0.82 1.72 10.09
N ASP A 43 2.12 1.83 9.84
CA ASP A 43 3.00 2.83 10.45
C ASP A 43 3.08 4.14 9.63
N ALA A 44 2.74 4.11 8.34
CA ALA A 44 2.78 5.25 7.44
C ALA A 44 2.14 6.53 8.02
N ALA A 45 2.89 7.62 8.09
CA ALA A 45 2.38 8.93 8.48
C ALA A 45 1.96 9.77 7.24
N GLU A 46 2.54 9.47 6.09
CA GLU A 46 2.42 10.26 4.87
C GLU A 46 1.78 9.45 3.75
N PHE A 47 0.97 10.14 2.94
CA PHE A 47 0.37 9.57 1.74
C PHE A 47 0.04 10.66 0.72
N ASP A 48 0.13 10.29 -0.55
CA ASP A 48 -0.33 11.13 -1.65
C ASP A 48 -1.54 10.51 -2.35
N LYS A 49 -2.45 11.37 -2.79
CA LYS A 49 -3.47 10.99 -3.77
C LYS A 49 -2.85 11.08 -5.17
N LEU A 50 -2.82 9.97 -5.88
CA LEU A 50 -2.41 9.93 -7.28
C LEU A 50 -3.61 10.21 -8.19
N THR A 51 -3.34 10.78 -9.37
CA THR A 51 -4.36 11.06 -10.38
C THR A 51 -4.94 9.75 -10.95
N ASP A 52 -6.25 9.77 -11.14
CA ASP A 52 -7.07 8.69 -11.71
C ASP A 52 -6.58 8.31 -13.11
N ASP A 53 -6.28 7.02 -13.36
CA ASP A 53 -6.06 6.48 -14.72
C ASP A 53 -7.38 6.20 -15.46
N GLY A 54 -8.52 6.65 -14.93
CA GLY A 54 -9.85 6.49 -15.52
C GLY A 54 -10.61 5.28 -14.96
N SER A 55 -10.21 4.73 -13.81
CA SER A 55 -10.86 3.56 -13.21
C SER A 55 -10.96 3.66 -11.69
N HIS A 56 -9.87 4.01 -11.01
CA HIS A 56 -9.87 4.14 -9.56
C HIS A 56 -8.89 5.22 -9.09
N ILE A 57 -9.30 5.95 -8.04
CA ILE A 57 -8.37 6.83 -7.33
C ILE A 57 -7.31 5.96 -6.65
N ARG A 58 -6.05 6.20 -7.02
CA ARG A 58 -4.89 5.56 -6.44
C ARG A 58 -4.31 6.42 -5.33
N TYR A 59 -3.74 5.77 -4.33
CA TYR A 59 -3.06 6.39 -3.22
C TYR A 59 -1.66 5.80 -3.12
N ARG A 60 -0.68 6.68 -2.94
CA ARG A 60 0.70 6.33 -2.66
C ARG A 60 0.90 6.42 -1.16
N ILE A 61 1.35 5.34 -0.54
CA ILE A 61 1.60 5.25 0.90
C ILE A 61 3.10 5.15 1.11
N TYR A 62 3.64 6.02 1.94
CA TYR A 62 5.05 6.01 2.31
C TYR A 62 5.18 5.39 3.70
N GLY A 63 5.96 4.30 3.79
CA GLY A 63 6.16 3.60 5.05
C GLY A 63 7.52 2.93 5.10
N SER A 64 7.83 2.38 6.27
CA SER A 64 9.08 1.68 6.51
C SER A 64 8.78 0.26 6.98
N THR A 65 9.59 -0.70 6.52
CA THR A 65 9.54 -2.07 7.01
C THR A 65 10.05 -2.13 8.46
N ALA A 66 9.82 -3.25 9.13
CA ALA A 66 10.40 -3.50 10.47
C ALA A 66 11.95 -3.49 10.47
N THR A 67 12.57 -3.71 9.30
CA THR A 67 14.02 -3.64 9.07
C THR A 67 14.49 -2.26 8.64
N ASN A 68 13.62 -1.24 8.75
CA ASN A 68 13.90 0.16 8.42
C ASN A 68 14.21 0.43 6.94
N ARG A 69 13.75 -0.45 6.04
CA ARG A 69 13.76 -0.20 4.59
C ARG A 69 12.58 0.70 4.25
N GLU A 70 12.82 1.80 3.54
CA GLU A 70 11.74 2.65 3.05
C GLU A 70 11.09 2.01 1.83
N ILE A 71 9.76 1.91 1.86
CA ILE A 71 8.98 1.37 0.75
C ILE A 71 7.80 2.27 0.44
N VAL A 72 7.41 2.25 -0.82
CA VAL A 72 6.23 2.91 -1.33
C VAL A 72 5.23 1.86 -1.77
N VAL A 73 4.00 1.97 -1.27
CA VAL A 73 2.90 1.08 -1.64
C VAL A 73 1.83 1.85 -2.40
N ILE A 74 1.47 1.38 -3.59
CA ILE A 74 0.36 1.95 -4.35
C ILE A 74 -0.89 1.12 -4.09
N VAL A 75 -1.94 1.78 -3.63
CA VAL A 75 -3.22 1.15 -3.32
C VAL A 75 -4.39 1.87 -4.00
N PHE A 76 -5.51 1.18 -4.15
CA PHE A 76 -6.79 1.79 -4.54
C PHE A 76 -7.95 1.04 -3.88
N PHE A 77 -9.14 1.63 -3.91
CA PHE A 77 -10.36 0.95 -3.51
C PHE A 77 -11.21 0.61 -4.73
N SER A 78 -11.70 -0.62 -4.80
CA SER A 78 -12.73 -1.08 -5.75
C SER A 78 -13.84 -1.73 -4.95
N ASP A 79 -15.08 -1.27 -5.14
CA ASP A 79 -16.27 -1.81 -4.46
C ASP A 79 -16.15 -1.97 -2.93
N GLY A 80 -15.38 -1.09 -2.29
CA GLY A 80 -15.14 -1.10 -0.84
C GLY A 80 -13.99 -1.99 -0.37
N THR A 81 -13.40 -2.81 -1.24
CA THR A 81 -12.20 -3.61 -0.96
C THR A 81 -10.94 -2.81 -1.29
N LEU A 82 -9.93 -2.89 -0.42
CA LEU A 82 -8.61 -2.30 -0.65
C LEU A 82 -7.77 -3.22 -1.54
N PHE A 83 -7.14 -2.68 -2.58
CA PHE A 83 -6.22 -3.42 -3.44
C PHE A 83 -4.81 -2.88 -3.31
N LEU A 84 -3.85 -3.77 -3.02
CA LEU A 84 -2.42 -3.50 -3.09
C LEU A 84 -1.98 -3.71 -4.54
N LYS A 85 -1.76 -2.62 -5.28
CA LYS A 85 -1.48 -2.64 -6.73
C LYS A 85 -0.02 -2.99 -7.00
N THR A 86 0.90 -2.34 -6.30
CA THR A 86 2.35 -2.53 -6.43
C THR A 86 3.07 -2.00 -5.19
N VAL A 87 4.29 -2.46 -4.98
CA VAL A 87 5.23 -2.01 -3.94
C VAL A 87 6.60 -1.83 -4.58
N TYR A 88 7.37 -0.85 -4.12
CA TYR A 88 8.75 -0.65 -4.56
C TYR A 88 9.53 0.15 -3.52
N GLU A 89 10.86 0.02 -3.54
CA GLU A 89 11.75 0.93 -2.84
C GLU A 89 11.94 2.23 -3.64
N PRO A 90 11.74 3.42 -3.03
CA PRO A 90 11.99 4.68 -3.72
C PRO A 90 13.49 4.81 -4.00
N LYS A 91 13.85 4.87 -5.29
CA LYS A 91 15.23 5.20 -5.69
C LYS A 91 15.41 6.72 -5.61
N PHE A 92 16.28 7.16 -4.71
CA PHE A 92 16.77 8.53 -4.64
C PHE A 92 17.84 8.79 -5.70
#